data_AF-A0A1Q9DTB0-F1
#
_entry.id   AF-A0A1Q9DTB0-F1
#
_cell.length_a   1.000
_cell.length_b   1.000
_cell.length_c   1.000
_cell.angle_alpha   90.00
_cell.angle_beta   90.00
_cell.angle_gamma   90.00
#
_symmetry.space_group_name_H-M   'P 1'
#
loop_
_entity.id
_entity.type
_entity.pdbx_description
1 polymer ?
#
loop_
_entity_poly.entity_id
_entity_poly.type
_entity_poly.pdbx_seq_one_letter_code
_entity_poly.pdbx_strand_id
1 'polypeptide(L)'
;MLAFEFSSGLPPLQKDVGVAWGTKDLLGGRFHSRPQRSCARGAEKTAAWRSMALQSELQKHGISFEELDRPPHDPLLYPAIRCCRAFICPNSDKALQVANRPGRAAAVAAGVRGLVQSARQAAEAWEKERVLAQSTRLEDPLPVTLVIDSVRSTQNVVSLLETCATAGVTEVIFCGITPAPPMYSILRRARTAAAQVPSSFAVSAKEAVSKLQATGVQVWALETTSRARPLEEMPLPDEPLALIVGNEKYGVSVDALESCDEHVCITTVGIKNSLNVAVAGSETSPAFICKKWKALRAPPGSSKQPEAKSRIILPKGSK
;
A
#
# COMPACT_ATOMS: atom_id res chain seq x y z
N MET A 1 16.09 13.30 27.28
CA MET A 1 14.62 13.23 27.36
C MET A 1 14.08 14.24 26.36
N LEU A 2 13.94 13.85 25.10
CA LEU A 2 13.41 14.67 24.01
C LEU A 2 12.27 13.85 23.40
N ALA A 3 11.03 14.19 23.78
CA ALA A 3 9.84 13.61 23.22
C ALA A 3 9.57 14.28 21.87
N PHE A 4 9.63 13.50 20.79
CA PHE A 4 9.22 13.96 19.46
C PHE A 4 7.71 13.71 19.30
N GLU A 5 6.93 14.78 19.24
CA GLU A 5 5.54 14.74 18.80
C GLU A 5 5.50 14.43 17.29
N PHE A 6 5.06 13.23 16.94
CA PHE A 6 4.70 12.91 15.55
C PHE A 6 3.40 13.64 15.21
N SER A 7 3.51 14.71 14.42
CA SER A 7 2.35 15.39 13.84
C SER A 7 1.60 14.43 12.91
N SER A 8 0.47 13.93 13.38
CA SER A 8 -0.53 13.15 12.63
C SER A 8 -1.43 14.05 11.77
N GLY A 9 -0.86 15.12 11.18
CA GLY A 9 -1.60 16.10 10.40
C GLY A 9 -1.64 15.75 8.92
N LEU A 10 -2.72 15.12 8.44
CA LEU A 10 -3.13 15.32 7.05
C LEU A 10 -3.41 16.83 6.85
N PRO A 11 -2.97 17.45 5.75
CA PRO A 11 -3.20 18.87 5.53
C PRO A 11 -4.71 19.16 5.38
N PRO A 12 -5.21 20.31 5.88
CA PRO A 12 -6.62 20.67 5.72
C PRO A 12 -6.86 21.09 4.26
N LEU A 13 -7.72 20.34 3.57
CA LEU A 13 -8.15 20.69 2.21
C LEU A 13 -9.29 21.71 2.25
N GLN A 14 -9.11 22.80 1.50
CA GLN A 14 -10.08 23.89 1.34
C GLN A 14 -11.46 23.34 0.93
N LYS A 15 -12.50 23.85 1.59
CA LYS A 15 -13.91 23.57 1.27
C LYS A 15 -14.31 24.34 0.03
N ASP A 16 -14.24 23.70 -1.14
CA ASP A 16 -14.99 24.17 -2.29
C ASP A 16 -16.41 23.57 -2.27
N VAL A 17 -17.37 24.48 -2.19
CA VAL A 17 -18.80 24.20 -2.07
C VAL A 17 -19.37 24.00 -3.47
N GLY A 18 -19.97 22.82 -3.70
CA GLY A 18 -21.06 22.65 -4.67
C GLY A 18 -20.70 22.75 -6.15
N VAL A 19 -20.06 21.71 -6.70
CA VAL A 19 -20.13 21.42 -8.14
C VAL A 19 -20.67 19.99 -8.31
N ALA A 20 -21.76 19.84 -9.05
CA ALA A 20 -22.27 18.54 -9.45
C ALA A 20 -21.16 17.75 -10.16
N TRP A 21 -21.02 16.46 -9.86
CA TRP A 21 -19.95 15.61 -10.39
C TRP A 21 -19.75 15.84 -11.89
N GLY A 22 -18.61 16.41 -12.26
CA GLY A 22 -18.26 16.55 -13.65
C GLY A 22 -18.18 15.15 -14.24
N THR A 23 -18.86 14.91 -15.35
CA THR A 23 -18.62 13.69 -16.15
C THR A 23 -17.13 13.51 -16.42
N LYS A 24 -16.34 14.59 -16.47
CA LYS A 24 -14.87 14.60 -16.54
C LYS A 24 -14.14 14.11 -15.28
N ASP A 25 -14.68 14.16 -14.07
CA ASP A 25 -13.99 13.68 -12.86
C ASP A 25 -14.07 12.16 -12.78
N LEU A 26 -15.22 11.59 -13.17
CA LEU A 26 -15.44 10.15 -13.32
C LEU A 26 -14.90 9.55 -14.63
N LEU A 27 -14.77 10.36 -15.69
CA LEU A 27 -14.34 9.91 -17.03
C LEU A 27 -12.93 10.39 -17.42
N GLY A 28 -12.31 11.32 -16.70
CA GLY A 28 -11.09 12.03 -17.12
C GLY A 28 -9.93 12.05 -16.12
N GLY A 29 -10.11 11.60 -14.88
CA GLY A 29 -9.00 11.44 -13.92
C GLY A 29 -8.23 10.13 -14.11
N ARG A 30 -6.94 10.21 -14.50
CA ARG A 30 -5.85 9.18 -14.49
C ARG A 30 -6.17 7.67 -14.64
N PHE A 31 -7.28 7.28 -15.24
CA PHE A 31 -7.56 5.89 -15.61
C PHE A 31 -6.85 5.52 -16.93
N HIS A 32 -5.54 5.28 -16.89
CA HIS A 32 -4.87 4.50 -17.95
C HIS A 32 -5.26 3.02 -17.71
N SER A 33 -5.88 2.26 -18.60
CA SER A 33 -5.74 2.18 -20.06
C SER A 33 -7.00 1.55 -20.69
N ARG A 34 -7.81 2.32 -21.41
CA ARG A 34 -8.58 1.87 -22.58
C ARG A 34 -9.20 3.09 -23.26
N PRO A 35 -9.07 3.27 -24.58
CA PRO A 35 -9.68 4.39 -25.29
C PRO A 35 -11.20 4.32 -25.11
N GLN A 36 -11.79 5.42 -24.66
CA GLN A 36 -13.24 5.57 -24.54
C GLN A 36 -13.86 5.52 -25.92
N ARG A 37 -14.84 4.62 -26.12
CA ARG A 37 -15.80 4.79 -27.21
C ARG A 37 -16.64 6.02 -26.86
N SER A 38 -16.63 7.01 -27.74
CA SER A 38 -17.31 8.29 -27.61
C SER A 38 -18.77 8.10 -27.15
N CYS A 39 -19.10 8.59 -25.96
CA CYS A 39 -20.50 8.78 -25.58
C CYS A 39 -21.07 9.91 -26.46
N ALA A 40 -22.14 9.63 -27.20
CA ALA A 40 -22.85 10.63 -27.98
C ALA A 40 -23.43 11.73 -27.08
N ARG A 41 -23.54 12.97 -27.57
CA ARG A 41 -23.97 14.18 -26.80
C ARG A 41 -25.31 14.04 -26.04
N GLY A 42 -26.17 13.07 -26.36
CA GLY A 42 -27.38 12.74 -25.60
C GLY A 42 -27.18 11.84 -24.37
N ALA A 43 -26.09 11.06 -24.34
CA ALA A 43 -25.69 10.20 -23.22
C ALA A 43 -25.11 11.01 -22.04
N GLU A 44 -24.55 12.20 -22.30
CA GLU A 44 -23.98 13.07 -21.26
C GLU A 44 -25.06 13.67 -20.35
N LYS A 45 -26.18 14.16 -20.91
CA LYS A 45 -27.31 14.67 -20.12
C LYS A 45 -27.98 13.60 -19.27
N THR A 46 -28.04 12.36 -19.77
CA THR A 46 -28.61 11.23 -19.02
C THR A 46 -27.65 10.66 -17.97
N ALA A 47 -26.33 10.80 -18.13
CA ALA A 47 -25.35 10.48 -17.08
C ALA A 47 -25.37 11.50 -15.94
N ALA A 48 -25.54 12.79 -16.25
CA ALA A 48 -25.54 13.87 -15.27
C ALA A 48 -26.62 13.71 -14.18
N TRP A 49 -27.88 13.41 -14.56
CA TRP A 49 -28.94 13.24 -13.57
C TRP A 49 -28.69 12.03 -12.65
N ARG A 50 -28.15 10.92 -13.18
CA ARG A 50 -27.81 9.74 -12.37
C ARG A 50 -26.71 10.05 -11.40
N SER A 51 -25.72 10.82 -11.83
CA SER A 51 -24.66 11.30 -10.96
C SER A 51 -25.22 12.11 -9.80
N MET A 52 -26.08 13.10 -10.07
CA MET A 52 -26.73 13.92 -9.04
C MET A 52 -27.64 13.10 -8.12
N ALA A 53 -28.44 12.20 -8.68
CA ALA A 53 -29.33 11.33 -7.91
C ALA A 53 -28.53 10.41 -6.98
N LEU A 54 -27.47 9.77 -7.48
CA LEU A 54 -26.60 8.93 -6.65
C LEU A 54 -25.88 9.74 -5.59
N GLN A 55 -25.37 10.93 -5.93
CA GLN A 55 -24.71 11.83 -4.98
C GLN A 55 -25.66 12.22 -3.83
N SER A 56 -26.91 12.58 -4.15
CA SER A 56 -27.93 12.89 -3.15
C SER A 56 -28.20 11.70 -2.22
N GLU A 57 -28.31 10.49 -2.76
CA GLU A 57 -28.52 9.28 -1.95
C GLU A 57 -27.28 8.92 -1.10
N LEU A 58 -26.06 9.07 -1.61
CA LEU A 58 -24.83 8.85 -0.84
C LEU A 58 -24.67 9.87 0.30
N GLN A 59 -25.04 11.13 0.07
CA GLN A 59 -25.02 12.17 1.09
C GLN A 59 -25.96 11.85 2.27
N LYS A 60 -27.13 11.25 2.02
CA LYS A 60 -28.02 10.76 3.10
C LYS A 60 -27.36 9.72 4.00
N HIS A 61 -26.30 9.07 3.51
CA HIS A 61 -25.51 8.09 4.26
C HIS A 61 -24.19 8.66 4.80
N GLY A 62 -23.92 9.97 4.63
CA GLY A 62 -22.67 10.60 5.04
C GLY A 62 -21.47 10.06 4.28
N ILE A 63 -21.64 9.69 3.01
CA ILE A 63 -20.57 9.19 2.13
C ILE A 63 -20.29 10.27 1.10
N SER A 64 -19.05 10.75 1.09
CA SER A 64 -18.60 11.74 0.10
C SER A 64 -17.89 11.05 -1.06
N PHE A 65 -17.78 11.74 -2.19
CA PHE A 65 -17.04 11.19 -3.34
C PHE A 65 -15.54 11.13 -3.05
N GLU A 66 -15.03 12.12 -2.33
CA GLU A 66 -13.63 12.21 -1.91
C GLU A 66 -13.24 11.03 -1.01
N GLU A 67 -14.18 10.47 -0.24
CA GLU A 67 -13.96 9.24 0.52
C GLU A 67 -13.80 8.02 -0.39
N LEU A 68 -14.53 7.97 -1.51
CA LEU A 68 -14.46 6.88 -2.48
C LEU A 68 -13.25 7.00 -3.41
N ASP A 69 -12.76 8.21 -3.70
CA ASP A 69 -11.75 8.49 -4.72
C ASP A 69 -10.32 8.67 -4.19
N ARG A 70 -10.03 8.40 -2.91
CA ARG A 70 -8.67 8.57 -2.36
C ARG A 70 -7.65 7.64 -3.03
N PRO A 71 -6.55 8.15 -3.61
CA PRO A 71 -5.44 7.32 -4.05
C PRO A 71 -4.52 6.96 -2.87
N PRO A 72 -3.92 5.75 -2.84
CA PRO A 72 -4.23 4.61 -3.71
C PRO A 72 -5.61 4.02 -3.38
N HIS A 73 -6.45 3.79 -4.40
CA HIS A 73 -7.84 3.33 -4.19
C HIS A 73 -7.86 1.98 -3.47
N ASP A 74 -8.61 1.88 -2.37
CA ASP A 74 -8.83 0.61 -1.69
C ASP A 74 -9.50 -0.38 -2.64
N PRO A 75 -8.89 -1.55 -2.96
CA PRO A 75 -9.51 -2.60 -3.74
C PRO A 75 -10.88 -3.07 -3.24
N LEU A 76 -11.29 -2.73 -2.01
CA LEU A 76 -12.64 -2.99 -1.50
C LEU A 76 -13.58 -1.78 -1.57
N LEU A 77 -13.05 -0.56 -1.69
CA LEU A 77 -13.80 0.60 -2.21
C LEU A 77 -13.86 0.61 -3.74
N TYR A 78 -12.98 -0.12 -4.43
CA TYR A 78 -13.04 -0.29 -5.88
C TYR A 78 -14.37 -0.92 -6.34
N PRO A 79 -14.92 -1.96 -5.66
CA PRO A 79 -16.30 -2.39 -5.85
C PRO A 79 -17.33 -1.26 -5.68
N ALA A 80 -17.17 -0.37 -4.68
CA ALA A 80 -18.07 0.77 -4.49
C ALA A 80 -17.99 1.75 -5.66
N ILE A 81 -16.77 2.16 -6.07
CA ILE A 81 -16.53 3.00 -7.24
C ILE A 81 -17.08 2.33 -8.50
N ARG A 82 -16.89 1.01 -8.66
CA ARG A 82 -17.41 0.24 -9.79
C ARG A 82 -18.94 0.23 -9.81
N CYS A 83 -19.59 0.08 -8.65
CA CYS A 83 -21.05 0.19 -8.52
C CYS A 83 -21.53 1.59 -8.94
N CYS A 84 -20.88 2.65 -8.45
CA CYS A 84 -21.17 4.03 -8.85
C CYS A 84 -21.00 4.22 -10.35
N ARG A 85 -19.86 3.80 -10.91
CA ARG A 85 -19.55 3.92 -12.34
C ARG A 85 -20.50 3.12 -13.23
N ALA A 86 -20.87 1.90 -12.83
CA ALA A 86 -21.81 1.07 -13.58
C ALA A 86 -23.23 1.68 -13.60
N PHE A 87 -23.60 2.40 -12.55
CA PHE A 87 -24.87 3.13 -12.48
C PHE A 87 -24.84 4.41 -13.36
N ILE A 88 -23.78 5.20 -13.24
CA ILE A 88 -23.64 6.49 -13.94
C ILE A 88 -23.36 6.30 -15.43
N CYS A 89 -22.48 5.35 -15.77
CA CYS A 89 -22.05 5.03 -17.14
C CYS A 89 -22.21 3.53 -17.46
N PRO A 90 -23.45 3.02 -17.61
CA PRO A 90 -23.74 1.66 -18.02
C PRO A 90 -23.17 1.39 -19.41
N ASN A 91 -22.73 0.16 -19.61
CA ASN A 91 -22.07 -0.28 -20.84
C ASN A 91 -23.02 -0.95 -21.85
N SER A 92 -24.33 -0.95 -21.60
CA SER A 92 -25.35 -1.56 -22.48
C SER A 92 -26.74 -0.95 -22.26
N ASP A 93 -27.61 -1.05 -23.26
CA ASP A 93 -29.00 -0.56 -23.16
C ASP A 93 -29.79 -1.28 -22.07
N LYS A 94 -29.57 -2.59 -21.89
CA LYS A 94 -30.17 -3.35 -20.77
C LYS A 94 -29.74 -2.77 -19.42
N ALA A 95 -28.46 -2.47 -19.25
CA ALA A 95 -27.95 -1.87 -18.02
C ALA A 95 -28.47 -0.43 -17.82
N LEU A 96 -28.66 0.33 -18.89
CA LEU A 96 -29.27 1.66 -18.86
C LEU A 96 -30.74 1.59 -18.42
N GLN A 97 -31.54 0.65 -18.95
CA GLN A 97 -32.92 0.43 -18.51
C GLN A 97 -33.00 0.09 -17.02
N VAL A 98 -32.08 -0.75 -16.52
CA VAL A 98 -31.99 -1.06 -15.08
C VAL A 98 -31.58 0.16 -14.26
N ALA A 99 -30.60 0.95 -14.73
CA ALA A 99 -30.16 2.17 -14.06
C ALA A 99 -31.28 3.22 -13.93
N ASN A 100 -32.18 3.27 -14.91
CA ASN A 100 -33.28 4.24 -14.93
C ASN A 100 -34.51 3.81 -14.09
N ARG A 101 -34.51 2.62 -13.47
CA ARG A 101 -35.64 2.18 -12.64
C ARG A 101 -35.81 3.09 -11.41
N PRO A 102 -37.05 3.42 -11.00
CA PRO A 102 -37.30 4.16 -9.76
C PRO A 102 -36.63 3.49 -8.56
N GLY A 103 -36.03 4.28 -7.67
CA GLY A 103 -35.32 3.79 -6.48
C GLY A 103 -33.97 3.13 -6.75
N ARG A 104 -33.51 3.02 -8.01
CA ARG A 104 -32.23 2.36 -8.30
C ARG A 104 -31.03 3.10 -7.71
N ALA A 105 -31.03 4.43 -7.73
CA ALA A 105 -29.99 5.24 -7.09
C ALA A 105 -29.87 4.91 -5.59
N ALA A 106 -31.00 4.84 -4.88
CA ALA A 106 -31.03 4.48 -3.45
C ALA A 106 -30.52 3.05 -3.21
N ALA A 107 -30.90 2.10 -4.06
CA ALA A 107 -30.39 0.72 -3.96
C ALA A 107 -28.87 0.63 -4.17
N VAL A 108 -28.31 1.39 -5.13
CA VAL A 108 -26.86 1.46 -5.35
C VAL A 108 -26.17 2.12 -4.15
N ALA A 109 -26.70 3.23 -3.65
CA ALA A 109 -26.18 3.92 -2.48
C ALA A 109 -26.18 3.03 -1.22
N ALA A 110 -27.23 2.25 -1.00
CA ALA A 110 -27.30 1.29 0.11
C ALA A 110 -26.22 0.19 0.01
N GLY A 111 -25.94 -0.31 -1.21
CA GLY A 111 -24.86 -1.26 -1.45
C GLY A 111 -23.48 -0.65 -1.22
N VAL A 112 -23.26 0.58 -1.70
CA VAL A 112 -22.02 1.34 -1.46
C VAL A 112 -21.83 1.59 0.04
N ARG A 113 -22.90 1.94 0.77
CA ARG A 113 -22.87 2.13 2.23
C ARG A 113 -22.36 0.89 2.96
N GLY A 114 -22.82 -0.30 2.58
CA GLY A 114 -22.35 -1.55 3.20
C GLY A 114 -20.83 -1.72 3.04
N LEU A 115 -20.30 -1.46 1.83
CA LEU A 115 -18.87 -1.55 1.54
C LEU A 115 -18.05 -0.52 2.32
N VAL A 116 -18.51 0.74 2.36
CA VAL A 116 -17.85 1.83 3.09
C VAL A 116 -17.86 1.56 4.60
N GLN A 117 -18.98 1.09 5.15
CA GLN A 117 -19.08 0.76 6.57
C GLN A 117 -18.13 -0.35 6.97
N SER A 118 -18.00 -1.42 6.16
CA SER A 118 -17.02 -2.47 6.41
C SER A 118 -15.58 -1.94 6.36
N ALA A 119 -15.27 -1.03 5.43
CA ALA A 119 -13.96 -0.41 5.35
C ALA A 119 -13.65 0.47 6.59
N ARG A 120 -14.61 1.30 7.03
CA ARG A 120 -14.48 2.14 8.24
C ARG A 120 -14.24 1.28 9.49
N GLN A 121 -15.05 0.23 9.68
CA GLN A 121 -14.91 -0.68 10.82
C GLN A 121 -13.54 -1.36 10.83
N ALA A 122 -13.04 -1.79 9.67
CA ALA A 122 -11.72 -2.39 9.58
C ALA A 122 -10.62 -1.39 9.91
N ALA A 123 -10.71 -0.15 9.42
CA ALA A 123 -9.75 0.91 9.72
C ALA A 123 -9.72 1.25 11.22
N GLU A 124 -10.89 1.36 11.87
CA GLU A 124 -10.98 1.57 13.31
C GLU A 124 -10.39 0.40 14.12
N ALA A 125 -10.65 -0.85 13.69
CA ALA A 125 -10.09 -2.03 14.33
C ALA A 125 -8.56 -2.06 14.19
N TRP A 126 -8.04 -1.77 13.00
CA TRP A 126 -6.61 -1.66 12.75
C TRP A 126 -5.95 -0.58 13.59
N GLU A 127 -6.56 0.61 13.74
CA GLU A 127 -5.97 1.68 14.54
C GLU A 127 -5.84 1.27 16.01
N LYS A 128 -6.87 0.60 16.56
CA LYS A 128 -6.81 0.03 17.92
C LYS A 128 -5.69 -1.00 18.05
N GLU A 129 -5.58 -1.92 17.09
CA GLU A 129 -4.51 -2.93 17.08
C GLU A 129 -3.12 -2.30 16.93
N ARG A 130 -2.99 -1.27 16.10
CA ARG A 130 -1.74 -0.54 15.85
C ARG A 130 -1.27 0.17 17.12
N VAL A 131 -2.17 0.86 17.82
CA VAL A 131 -1.87 1.50 19.11
C VAL A 131 -1.44 0.46 20.13
N LEU A 132 -2.14 -0.67 20.22
CA LEU A 132 -1.75 -1.76 21.12
C LEU A 132 -0.37 -2.32 20.77
N ALA A 133 -0.08 -2.52 19.48
CA ALA A 133 1.17 -3.07 19.00
C ALA A 133 2.39 -2.17 19.28
N GLN A 134 2.20 -0.86 19.51
CA GLN A 134 3.28 0.05 19.93
C GLN A 134 3.93 -0.40 21.24
N SER A 135 3.14 -0.93 22.17
CA SER A 135 3.64 -1.43 23.46
C SER A 135 4.45 -2.73 23.37
N THR A 136 4.31 -3.46 22.25
CA THR A 136 4.98 -4.74 21.99
C THR A 136 6.04 -4.63 20.90
N ARG A 137 6.47 -3.41 20.55
CA ARG A 137 7.54 -3.22 19.57
C ARG A 137 8.86 -3.75 20.10
N LEU A 138 9.69 -4.23 19.19
CA LEU A 138 11.07 -4.60 19.51
C LEU A 138 11.83 -3.35 19.95
N GLU A 139 12.60 -3.48 21.03
CA GLU A 139 13.47 -2.40 21.53
C GLU A 139 14.58 -2.06 20.53
N ASP A 140 15.10 -3.10 19.84
CA ASP A 140 16.14 -2.98 18.82
C ASP A 140 15.66 -3.67 17.52
N PRO A 141 14.84 -2.97 16.69
CA PRO A 141 14.41 -3.51 15.42
C PRO A 141 15.60 -3.63 14.46
N LEU A 142 15.49 -4.53 13.49
CA LEU A 142 16.45 -4.64 12.40
C LEU A 142 16.49 -3.28 11.66
N PRO A 143 17.64 -2.61 11.49
CA PRO A 143 17.76 -1.31 10.83
C PRO A 143 17.57 -1.40 9.29
N VAL A 144 16.64 -2.25 8.85
CA VAL A 144 16.17 -2.36 7.48
C VAL A 144 14.83 -1.67 7.34
N THR A 145 14.67 -0.91 6.26
CA THR A 145 13.39 -0.38 5.79
C THR A 145 13.04 -1.02 4.44
N LEU A 146 11.81 -1.48 4.26
CA LEU A 146 11.34 -1.94 2.95
C LEU A 146 10.51 -0.85 2.28
N VAL A 147 10.91 -0.43 1.09
CA VAL A 147 10.16 0.52 0.27
C VAL A 147 9.46 -0.23 -0.87
N ILE A 148 8.14 -0.11 -0.97
CA ILE A 148 7.32 -0.84 -1.93
C ILE A 148 6.80 0.12 -3.00
N ASP A 149 7.53 0.20 -4.12
CA ASP A 149 7.23 1.10 -5.23
C ASP A 149 6.16 0.54 -6.17
N SER A 150 4.96 1.12 -6.06
CA SER A 150 3.88 0.93 -7.02
C SER A 150 3.49 -0.54 -7.27
N VAL A 151 3.70 -1.44 -6.30
CA VAL A 151 3.28 -2.85 -6.36
C VAL A 151 1.76 -2.92 -6.32
N ARG A 152 1.15 -3.51 -7.36
CA ARG A 152 -0.31 -3.46 -7.52
C ARG A 152 -1.03 -4.56 -6.76
N SER A 153 -0.42 -5.73 -6.68
CA SER A 153 -1.04 -6.92 -6.11
C SER A 153 -1.13 -6.81 -4.59
N THR A 154 -2.35 -6.73 -4.06
CA THR A 154 -2.56 -6.81 -2.60
C THR A 154 -1.97 -8.08 -2.01
N GLN A 155 -1.95 -9.19 -2.76
CA GLN A 155 -1.36 -10.44 -2.29
C GLN A 155 0.16 -10.31 -2.10
N ASN A 156 0.85 -9.68 -3.06
CA ASN A 156 2.28 -9.48 -2.95
C ASN A 156 2.61 -8.57 -1.76
N VAL A 157 1.85 -7.48 -1.59
CA VAL A 157 2.03 -6.56 -0.46
C VAL A 157 1.81 -7.25 0.88
N VAL A 158 0.76 -8.07 1.01
CA VAL A 158 0.49 -8.83 2.25
C VAL A 158 1.65 -9.78 2.57
N SER A 159 2.16 -10.51 1.59
CA SER A 159 3.30 -11.42 1.79
C SER A 159 4.58 -10.68 2.21
N LEU A 160 4.84 -9.50 1.63
CA LEU A 160 5.96 -8.65 2.04
C LEU A 160 5.78 -8.14 3.48
N LEU A 161 4.57 -7.71 3.86
CA LEU A 161 4.27 -7.26 5.22
C LEU A 161 4.42 -8.37 6.26
N GLU A 162 3.90 -9.58 5.99
CA GLU A 162 4.08 -10.73 6.89
C GLU A 162 5.57 -11.07 7.06
N THR A 163 6.36 -10.96 5.98
CA THR A 163 7.82 -11.17 6.05
C THR A 163 8.50 -10.11 6.92
N CYS A 164 8.14 -8.84 6.73
CA CYS A 164 8.64 -7.72 7.52
C CYS A 164 8.28 -7.83 9.00
N ALA A 165 7.04 -8.23 9.31
CA ALA A 165 6.58 -8.48 10.68
C ALA A 165 7.39 -9.59 11.36
N THR A 166 7.62 -10.68 10.65
CA THR A 166 8.37 -11.84 11.17
C THR A 166 9.82 -11.48 11.44
N ALA A 167 10.41 -10.60 10.64
CA ALA A 167 11.81 -10.25 10.75
C ALA A 167 12.10 -9.04 11.64
N GLY A 168 11.08 -8.28 12.02
CA GLY A 168 11.24 -7.13 12.92
C GLY A 168 11.98 -5.95 12.26
N VAL A 169 11.64 -5.61 11.02
CA VAL A 169 12.18 -4.43 10.32
C VAL A 169 11.82 -3.12 11.02
N THR A 170 12.56 -2.05 10.72
CA THR A 170 12.32 -0.71 11.26
C THR A 170 10.98 -0.16 10.79
N GLU A 171 10.76 -0.17 9.47
CA GLU A 171 9.48 0.22 8.89
C GLU A 171 9.27 -0.32 7.47
N VAL A 172 8.04 -0.17 6.99
CA VAL A 172 7.66 -0.38 5.58
C VAL A 172 7.08 0.93 5.02
N ILE A 173 7.62 1.39 3.91
CA ILE A 173 7.13 2.59 3.20
C ILE A 173 6.41 2.14 1.93
N PHE A 174 5.13 2.47 1.82
CA PHE A 174 4.37 2.22 0.59
C PHE A 174 4.43 3.45 -0.32
N CYS A 175 4.60 3.25 -1.63
CA CYS A 175 4.71 4.35 -2.57
C CYS A 175 3.72 4.27 -3.74
N GLY A 176 3.29 5.44 -4.22
CA GLY A 176 2.51 5.56 -5.44
C GLY A 176 1.17 4.84 -5.36
N ILE A 177 0.95 3.86 -6.22
CA ILE A 177 -0.33 3.12 -6.29
C ILE A 177 -0.39 1.91 -5.35
N THR A 178 0.66 1.65 -4.57
CA THR A 178 0.74 0.46 -3.71
C THR A 178 -0.37 0.46 -2.67
N PRO A 179 -1.19 -0.61 -2.56
CA PRO A 179 -2.15 -0.72 -1.48
C PRO A 179 -1.48 -0.74 -0.10
N ALA A 180 -1.94 0.10 0.83
CA ALA A 180 -1.35 0.29 2.16
C ALA A 180 -2.42 0.27 3.26
N PRO A 181 -2.11 -0.09 4.52
CA PRO A 181 -2.98 0.18 5.65
C PRO A 181 -3.35 1.69 5.72
N PRO A 182 -4.58 2.06 6.09
CA PRO A 182 -5.67 1.22 6.58
C PRO A 182 -6.63 0.71 5.48
N MET A 183 -6.17 0.51 4.24
CA MET A 183 -7.04 -0.04 3.19
C MET A 183 -7.56 -1.42 3.59
N TYR A 184 -8.88 -1.58 3.57
CA TYR A 184 -9.60 -2.80 3.95
C TYR A 184 -9.07 -4.02 3.20
N SER A 185 -8.67 -3.88 1.94
CA SER A 185 -8.11 -4.99 1.16
C SER A 185 -6.80 -5.57 1.73
N ILE A 186 -6.02 -4.73 2.41
CA ILE A 186 -4.80 -5.10 3.14
C ILE A 186 -5.20 -5.64 4.50
N LEU A 187 -6.00 -4.89 5.27
CA LEU A 187 -6.38 -5.25 6.64
C LEU A 187 -7.06 -6.62 6.73
N ARG A 188 -7.94 -6.95 5.77
CA ARG A 188 -8.64 -8.23 5.73
C ARG A 188 -7.71 -9.44 5.53
N ARG A 189 -6.49 -9.23 4.99
CA ARG A 189 -5.57 -10.30 4.60
C ARG A 189 -4.28 -10.33 5.41
N ALA A 190 -3.75 -9.17 5.78
CA ALA A 190 -2.47 -9.04 6.50
C ALA A 190 -2.56 -9.43 7.98
N ARG A 191 -3.74 -9.82 8.49
CA ARG A 191 -3.94 -10.19 9.91
C ARG A 191 -3.33 -9.12 10.82
N THR A 192 -2.56 -9.52 11.84
CA THR A 192 -1.90 -8.60 12.78
C THR A 192 -0.67 -7.90 12.20
N ALA A 193 -0.10 -8.38 11.07
CA ALA A 193 1.13 -7.84 10.51
C ALA A 193 0.98 -6.36 10.11
N ALA A 194 -0.18 -5.98 9.56
CA ALA A 194 -0.47 -4.60 9.18
C ALA A 194 -0.49 -3.63 10.38
N ALA A 195 -0.77 -4.11 11.59
CA ALA A 195 -0.77 -3.32 12.81
C ALA A 195 0.59 -3.33 13.53
N GLN A 196 1.33 -4.44 13.42
CA GLN A 196 2.60 -4.66 14.12
C GLN A 196 3.79 -3.97 13.47
N VAL A 197 3.82 -3.92 12.13
CA VAL A 197 4.94 -3.31 11.40
C VAL A 197 4.74 -1.80 11.31
N PRO A 198 5.67 -0.97 11.82
CA PRO A 198 5.63 0.46 11.58
C PRO A 198 5.60 0.71 10.08
N SER A 199 4.67 1.55 9.64
CA SER A 199 4.53 1.85 8.22
C SER A 199 4.07 3.26 7.96
N SER A 200 4.47 3.74 6.78
CA SER A 200 4.21 5.09 6.28
C SER A 200 3.93 5.06 4.78
N PHE A 201 3.45 6.17 4.23
CA PHE A 201 3.14 6.30 2.81
C PHE A 201 3.88 7.50 2.22
N ALA A 202 4.44 7.33 1.02
CA ALA A 202 5.05 8.40 0.23
C ALA A 202 4.37 8.49 -1.15
N VAL A 203 4.30 9.69 -1.73
CA VAL A 203 3.64 9.87 -3.03
C VAL A 203 4.40 9.16 -4.15
N SER A 204 5.73 9.07 -4.04
CA SER A 204 6.60 8.37 -4.98
C SER A 204 7.77 7.71 -4.26
N ALA A 205 8.37 6.69 -4.90
CA ALA A 205 9.58 6.06 -4.36
C ALA A 205 10.77 7.03 -4.32
N LYS A 206 10.88 7.94 -5.29
CA LYS A 206 11.89 9.02 -5.27
C LYS A 206 11.79 9.89 -4.02
N GLU A 207 10.57 10.29 -3.63
CA GLU A 207 10.35 11.05 -2.41
C GLU A 207 10.81 10.26 -1.17
N ALA A 208 10.51 8.97 -1.11
CA ALA A 208 10.97 8.10 -0.03
C ALA A 208 12.50 8.01 0.02
N VAL A 209 13.16 7.80 -1.13
CA VAL A 209 14.62 7.77 -1.27
C VAL A 209 15.25 9.03 -0.69
N SER A 210 14.79 10.21 -1.13
CA SER A 210 15.35 11.49 -0.68
C SER A 210 15.19 11.70 0.83
N LYS A 211 14.05 11.29 1.42
CA LYS A 211 13.84 11.39 2.87
C LYS A 211 14.76 10.46 3.65
N LEU A 212 14.92 9.23 3.19
CA LEU A 212 15.76 8.21 3.82
C LEU A 212 17.24 8.62 3.79
N GLN A 213 17.74 9.06 2.63
CA GLN A 213 19.11 9.54 2.49
C GLN A 213 19.39 10.77 3.37
N ALA A 214 18.44 11.70 3.50
CA ALA A 214 18.56 12.84 4.39
C ALA A 214 18.70 12.46 5.88
N THR A 215 18.26 11.24 6.25
CA THR A 215 18.42 10.67 7.59
C THR A 215 19.62 9.73 7.73
N GLY A 216 20.50 9.66 6.71
CA GLY A 216 21.70 8.82 6.73
C GLY A 216 21.41 7.33 6.48
N VAL A 217 20.28 7.00 5.86
CA VAL A 217 19.95 5.63 5.46
C VAL A 217 20.50 5.38 4.05
N GLN A 218 21.21 4.27 3.87
CA GLN A 218 21.66 3.78 2.57
C GLN A 218 20.47 3.19 1.81
N VAL A 219 20.28 3.53 0.54
CA VAL A 219 19.09 3.15 -0.24
C VAL A 219 19.48 2.32 -1.45
N TRP A 220 19.11 1.03 -1.43
CA TRP A 220 19.42 0.08 -2.48
C TRP A 220 18.16 -0.31 -3.26
N ALA A 221 18.25 -0.34 -4.57
CA ALA A 221 17.17 -0.83 -5.43
C ALA A 221 17.37 -2.31 -5.75
N LEU A 222 16.38 -3.15 -5.43
CA LEU A 222 16.33 -4.53 -5.87
C LEU A 222 15.79 -4.61 -7.29
N GLU A 223 16.68 -4.55 -8.28
CA GLU A 223 16.30 -4.50 -9.69
C GLU A 223 17.39 -5.06 -10.62
N THR A 224 16.96 -5.62 -11.74
CA THR A 224 17.80 -6.23 -12.79
C THR A 224 18.32 -5.20 -13.79
N THR A 225 19.01 -4.17 -13.30
CA THR A 225 19.62 -3.14 -14.18
C THR A 225 20.99 -3.58 -14.71
N SER A 226 21.49 -2.92 -15.76
CA SER A 226 22.82 -3.19 -16.31
C SER A 226 23.99 -2.93 -15.34
N ARG A 227 23.77 -2.11 -14.31
CA ARG A 227 24.76 -1.83 -13.26
C ARG A 227 24.49 -2.60 -11.96
N ALA A 228 23.47 -3.46 -11.93
CA ALA A 228 23.10 -4.19 -10.72
C ALA A 228 24.17 -5.21 -10.36
N ARG A 229 24.53 -5.25 -9.07
CA ARG A 229 25.46 -6.24 -8.52
C ARG A 229 24.71 -7.35 -7.79
N PRO A 230 25.21 -8.60 -7.82
CA PRO A 230 24.65 -9.67 -7.01
C PRO A 230 24.59 -9.29 -5.53
N LEU A 231 23.40 -9.34 -4.91
CA LEU A 231 23.22 -8.97 -3.50
C LEU A 231 24.08 -9.82 -2.56
N GLU A 232 24.34 -11.06 -2.95
CA GLU A 232 25.16 -11.99 -2.19
C GLU A 232 26.61 -11.48 -2.04
N GLU A 233 27.12 -10.83 -3.07
CA GLU A 233 28.49 -10.28 -3.16
C GLU A 233 28.61 -8.88 -2.55
N MET A 234 27.49 -8.21 -2.32
CA MET A 234 27.49 -6.85 -1.76
C MET A 234 27.89 -6.86 -0.28
N PRO A 235 28.89 -6.04 0.12
CA PRO A 235 29.16 -5.79 1.54
C PRO A 235 27.99 -4.98 2.11
N LEU A 236 27.45 -5.40 3.26
CA LEU A 236 26.41 -4.63 3.91
C LEU A 236 26.99 -3.32 4.45
N PRO A 237 26.22 -2.21 4.38
CA PRO A 237 26.62 -0.96 4.99
C PRO A 237 26.58 -1.06 6.52
N ASP A 238 27.33 -0.20 7.17
CA ASP A 238 27.27 0.01 8.62
C ASP A 238 26.03 0.85 9.00
N GLU A 239 25.60 1.70 8.07
CA GLU A 239 24.39 2.51 8.15
C GLU A 239 23.11 1.66 8.03
N PRO A 240 21.96 2.16 8.54
CA PRO A 240 20.66 1.58 8.22
C PRO A 240 20.45 1.48 6.71
N LEU A 241 19.72 0.45 6.29
CA LEU A 241 19.55 0.09 4.87
C LEU A 241 18.07 0.12 4.50
N ALA A 242 17.72 0.86 3.45
CA ALA A 242 16.44 0.75 2.78
C ALA A 242 16.57 -0.08 1.51
N LEU A 243 15.74 -1.10 1.36
CA LEU A 243 15.63 -1.87 0.12
C LEU A 243 14.34 -1.49 -0.61
N ILE A 244 14.45 -1.09 -1.87
CA ILE A 244 13.30 -0.79 -2.73
C ILE A 244 12.96 -1.99 -3.60
N VAL A 245 11.68 -2.36 -3.62
CA VAL A 245 11.11 -3.34 -4.55
C VAL A 245 10.06 -2.68 -5.43
N GLY A 246 9.99 -3.09 -6.70
CA GLY A 246 9.23 -2.39 -7.73
C GLY A 246 7.95 -3.08 -8.21
N ASN A 247 7.27 -2.40 -9.13
CA ASN A 247 6.05 -2.88 -9.77
C ASN A 247 6.28 -4.21 -10.50
N GLU A 248 5.30 -5.12 -10.46
CA GLU A 248 5.43 -6.47 -11.03
C GLU A 248 5.74 -6.50 -12.54
N LYS A 249 5.37 -5.43 -13.26
CA LYS A 249 5.57 -5.32 -14.70
C LYS A 249 6.66 -4.31 -15.07
N TYR A 250 6.74 -3.21 -14.34
CA TYR A 250 7.60 -2.07 -14.71
C TYR A 250 8.87 -1.97 -13.87
N GLY A 251 9.01 -2.79 -12.83
CA GLY A 251 10.13 -2.69 -11.90
C GLY A 251 10.06 -1.44 -11.04
N VAL A 252 11.20 -1.07 -10.47
CA VAL A 252 11.35 0.20 -9.74
C VAL A 252 11.31 1.37 -10.72
N SER A 253 10.65 2.46 -10.33
CA SER A 253 10.57 3.66 -11.15
C SER A 253 11.97 4.23 -11.48
N VAL A 254 12.15 4.71 -12.72
CA VAL A 254 13.46 5.17 -13.24
C VAL A 254 14.02 6.31 -12.40
N ASP A 255 13.17 7.25 -11.99
CA ASP A 255 13.55 8.40 -11.19
C ASP A 255 13.96 8.02 -9.75
N ALA A 256 13.36 6.96 -9.19
CA ALA A 256 13.82 6.36 -7.94
C ALA A 256 15.15 5.61 -8.13
N LEU A 257 15.28 4.79 -9.18
CA LEU A 257 16.51 4.05 -9.50
C LEU A 257 17.73 4.98 -9.63
N GLU A 258 17.57 6.09 -10.37
CA GLU A 258 18.64 7.07 -10.56
C GLU A 258 19.05 7.76 -9.25
N SER A 259 18.16 7.80 -8.26
CA SER A 259 18.41 8.43 -6.95
C SER A 259 18.95 7.43 -5.91
N CYS A 260 18.91 6.13 -6.18
CA CYS A 260 19.41 5.10 -5.25
C CYS A 260 20.94 5.07 -5.20
N ASP A 261 21.47 4.73 -4.03
CA ASP A 261 22.91 4.61 -3.79
C ASP A 261 23.49 3.39 -4.53
N GLU A 262 22.77 2.27 -4.52
CA GLU A 262 23.21 1.02 -5.16
C GLU A 262 22.06 0.29 -5.86
N HIS A 263 22.41 -0.47 -6.90
CA HIS A 263 21.51 -1.40 -7.56
C HIS A 263 21.96 -2.82 -7.26
N VAL A 264 21.03 -3.63 -6.74
CA VAL A 264 21.30 -5.02 -6.37
C VAL A 264 20.32 -5.96 -7.05
N CYS A 265 20.76 -7.16 -7.39
CA CYS A 265 19.92 -8.19 -7.97
C CYS A 265 20.10 -9.53 -7.24
N ILE A 266 19.10 -10.39 -7.35
CA ILE A 266 19.21 -11.79 -6.91
C ILE A 266 19.83 -12.56 -8.06
N THR A 267 20.88 -13.33 -7.78
CA THR A 267 21.49 -14.19 -8.78
C THR A 267 20.50 -15.26 -9.22
N THR A 268 20.18 -15.31 -10.52
CA THR A 268 19.30 -16.32 -11.10
C THR A 268 20.08 -17.16 -12.12
N VAL A 269 19.97 -18.49 -12.00
CA VAL A 269 20.69 -19.46 -12.86
C VAL A 269 19.77 -20.19 -13.85
N GLY A 270 18.48 -19.88 -13.81
CA GLY A 270 17.44 -20.53 -14.61
C GLY A 270 17.06 -19.75 -15.87
N ILE A 271 16.03 -20.24 -16.58
CA ILE A 271 15.51 -19.64 -17.81
C ILE A 271 14.81 -18.29 -17.55
N LYS A 272 14.15 -18.15 -16.39
CA LYS A 272 13.48 -16.91 -16.01
C LYS A 272 14.50 -15.90 -15.49
N ASN A 273 14.38 -14.67 -15.96
CA ASN A 273 15.24 -13.55 -15.59
C ASN A 273 14.72 -12.73 -14.41
N SER A 274 13.60 -13.13 -13.79
CA SER A 274 13.03 -12.44 -12.63
C SER A 274 12.25 -13.38 -11.72
N LEU A 275 12.15 -12.98 -10.45
CA LEU A 275 11.32 -13.61 -9.44
C LEU A 275 10.05 -12.79 -9.22
N ASN A 276 9.02 -13.42 -8.65
CA ASN A 276 7.87 -12.66 -8.14
C ASN A 276 8.34 -11.66 -7.08
N VAL A 277 7.85 -10.42 -7.11
CA VAL A 277 8.31 -9.34 -6.22
C VAL A 277 8.20 -9.68 -4.73
N ALA A 278 7.17 -10.42 -4.32
CA ALA A 278 7.04 -10.86 -2.93
C ALA A 278 8.13 -11.87 -2.57
N VAL A 279 8.37 -12.85 -3.45
CA VAL A 279 9.47 -13.81 -3.26
C VAL A 279 10.82 -13.09 -3.23
N ALA A 280 11.08 -12.21 -4.20
CA ALA A 280 12.32 -11.45 -4.27
C ALA A 280 12.54 -10.63 -2.99
N GLY A 281 11.56 -9.79 -2.61
CA GLY A 281 11.66 -8.94 -1.42
C GLY A 281 11.70 -9.72 -0.11
N SER A 282 11.08 -10.90 -0.04
CA SER A 282 11.15 -11.79 1.13
C SER A 282 12.53 -12.43 1.29
N GLU A 283 13.14 -12.88 0.19
CA GLU A 283 14.49 -13.47 0.20
C GLU A 283 15.53 -12.41 0.54
N THR A 284 15.43 -11.20 -0.03
CA THR A 284 16.50 -10.20 0.01
C THR A 284 16.40 -9.22 1.15
N SER A 285 15.20 -8.87 1.64
CA SER A 285 15.10 -7.81 2.63
C SER A 285 15.43 -8.32 4.04
N PRO A 286 14.55 -8.94 4.83
CA PRO A 286 14.78 -8.88 6.26
C PRO A 286 15.55 -10.10 6.78
N ALA A 287 15.26 -11.29 6.26
CA ALA A 287 15.86 -12.53 6.75
C ALA A 287 17.33 -12.68 6.31
N PHE A 288 17.64 -12.34 5.06
CA PHE A 288 19.02 -12.39 4.55
C PHE A 288 19.89 -11.30 5.19
N ILE A 289 19.42 -10.06 5.23
CA ILE A 289 20.16 -8.95 5.86
C ILE A 289 20.32 -9.21 7.37
N CYS A 290 19.28 -9.70 8.06
CA CYS A 290 19.38 -10.10 9.47
C CYS A 290 20.42 -11.21 9.69
N LYS A 291 20.50 -12.23 8.83
CA LYS A 291 21.54 -13.26 8.91
C LYS A 291 22.93 -12.67 8.72
N LYS A 292 23.14 -11.83 7.70
CA LYS A 292 24.44 -11.19 7.45
C LYS A 292 24.84 -10.23 8.59
N TRP A 293 23.95 -9.36 9.08
CA TRP A 293 24.26 -8.46 10.19
C TRP A 293 24.47 -9.21 11.51
N LYS A 294 23.69 -10.26 11.81
CA LYS A 294 23.96 -11.10 12.98
C LYS A 294 25.32 -11.79 12.90
N ALA A 295 25.73 -12.24 11.71
CA ALA A 295 27.06 -12.82 11.51
C ALA A 295 28.19 -11.78 11.70
N LEU A 296 28.00 -10.55 11.22
CA LEU A 296 28.98 -9.46 11.35
C LEU A 296 29.09 -8.91 12.78
N ARG A 297 27.98 -8.86 13.52
CA ARG A 297 27.92 -8.36 14.90
C ARG A 297 28.07 -9.47 15.95
N ALA A 298 28.31 -10.71 15.53
CA ALA A 298 28.59 -11.82 16.42
C ALA A 298 29.98 -11.63 17.05
N PRO A 299 30.15 -11.78 18.38
CA PRO A 299 31.47 -11.70 18.99
C PRO A 299 32.39 -12.77 18.38
N PRO A 300 33.69 -12.46 18.16
CA PRO A 300 34.63 -13.40 17.58
C PRO A 300 34.64 -14.73 18.34
N GLY A 301 34.35 -15.83 17.66
CA GLY A 301 34.35 -17.19 18.24
C GLY A 301 32.98 -17.82 18.53
N SER A 302 31.87 -17.16 18.21
CA SER A 302 30.51 -17.69 18.42
C SER A 302 29.95 -18.48 17.23
N SER A 303 30.67 -19.48 16.72
CA SER A 303 30.17 -20.42 15.69
C SER A 303 29.30 -21.53 16.29
N LYS A 304 28.31 -21.19 17.14
CA LYS A 304 27.28 -22.15 17.57
C LYS A 304 25.94 -21.70 17.00
N GLN A 305 25.27 -22.62 16.28
CA GLN A 305 23.92 -22.43 15.77
C GLN A 305 23.02 -21.85 16.88
N PRO A 306 22.14 -20.89 16.58
CA PRO A 306 21.34 -20.26 17.61
C PRO A 306 20.34 -21.27 18.17
N GLU A 307 20.50 -21.64 19.45
CA GLU A 307 19.40 -22.21 20.22
C GLU A 307 18.30 -21.16 20.31
N ALA A 308 17.13 -21.49 19.77
CA ALA A 308 15.94 -20.65 19.82
C ALA A 308 15.52 -20.41 21.28
N LYS A 309 15.88 -19.26 21.84
CA LYS A 309 15.28 -18.73 23.07
C LYS A 309 14.74 -17.33 22.82
N SER A 310 13.76 -17.22 21.92
CA SER A 310 12.78 -16.14 21.99
C SER A 310 11.82 -16.47 23.14
N ARG A 311 12.01 -15.87 24.31
CA ARG A 311 11.00 -15.89 25.38
C ARG A 311 9.79 -15.10 24.89
N ILE A 312 8.80 -15.81 24.35
CA ILE A 312 7.45 -15.28 24.20
C ILE A 312 6.90 -15.13 25.62
N ILE A 313 6.74 -13.89 26.10
CA ILE A 313 6.00 -13.62 27.32
C ILE A 313 4.51 -13.73 26.96
N LEU A 314 3.94 -14.92 27.15
CA LEU A 314 2.48 -15.08 27.08
C LEU A 314 1.85 -14.47 28.34
N PRO A 315 0.72 -13.73 28.22
CA PRO A 315 -0.01 -13.26 29.38
C PRO A 315 -0.54 -14.47 30.16
N LYS A 316 -0.21 -14.52 31.46
CA LYS A 316 -0.74 -15.53 32.38
C LYS A 316 -2.26 -15.38 32.43
N GLY A 317 -2.97 -16.42 31.98
CA GLY A 317 -4.43 -16.48 32.05
C GLY A 317 -4.92 -16.29 33.50
N SER A 318 -5.85 -15.36 33.67
CA SER A 318 -6.76 -15.32 34.82
C SER A 318 -7.77 -16.45 34.69
N LYS A 319 -7.98 -17.16 35.81
CA LYS A 319 -8.86 -18.30 36.01
C LYS A 319 -10.29 -18.09 35.54
#